data_AF-A0A3D4JJ01-F1
#
_entry.id   AF-A0A3D4JJ01-F1
#
_cell.length_a   1.000
_cell.length_b   1.000
_cell.length_c   1.000
_cell.angle_alpha   90.00
_cell.angle_beta   90.00
_cell.angle_gamma   90.00
#
_symmetry.space_group_name_H-M   'P 1'
#
loop_
_entity.id
_entity.type
_entity.pdbx_description
1 polymer ?
#
loop_
_entity_poly.entity_id
_entity_poly.type
_entity_poly.pdbx_seq_one_letter_code
_entity_poly.pdbx_strand_id
1 'polypeptide(L)' 'EVFYQVKLYFDMLGAADLREVNKLFGWGNEVVKKTVNRLMENGKLVMAEHPKESGEWVGIGSTIVYYGRK' A
#
# COMPACT_ATOMS: atom_id res chain seq x y z
N GLU A 1 6.47 0.45 15.91
CA GLU A 1 7.49 1.00 14.98
C GLU A 1 7.19 0.64 13.52
N VAL A 2 7.14 -0.66 13.19
CA VAL A 2 6.76 -1.25 11.88
C VAL A 2 5.58 -0.53 11.19
N PHE A 3 4.50 -0.29 11.94
CA PHE A 3 3.29 0.38 11.45
C PHE A 3 3.52 1.80 10.91
N TYR A 4 4.40 2.56 11.56
CA TYR A 4 4.70 3.94 11.18
C TYR A 4 5.58 3.98 9.92
N GLN A 5 6.52 3.04 9.78
CA GLN A 5 7.42 2.98 8.63
C GLN A 5 6.64 2.68 7.33
N VAL A 6 5.69 1.73 7.37
CA VAL A 6 4.83 1.43 6.21
C VAL A 6 3.94 2.62 5.86
N LYS A 7 3.34 3.27 6.86
CA LYS A 7 2.53 4.47 6.62
C LYS A 7 3.35 5.56 5.94
N LEU A 8 4.53 5.88 6.46
CA LEU A 8 5.41 6.91 5.92
C LEU A 8 5.81 6.60 4.47
N TYR A 9 6.11 5.33 4.17
CA TYR A 9 6.41 4.90 2.82
C TYR A 9 5.26 5.20 1.83
N PHE A 10 4.02 4.87 2.21
CA PHE A 10 2.85 5.20 1.39
C PHE A 10 2.56 6.71 1.35
N ASP A 11 2.81 7.45 2.43
CA ASP A 11 2.69 8.92 2.41
C ASP A 11 3.65 9.56 1.40
N MET A 12 4.83 8.96 1.17
CA MET A 12 5.83 9.46 0.22
C MET A 12 5.53 9.08 -1.24
N LEU A 13 5.06 7.85 -1.50
CA LEU A 13 4.86 7.34 -2.86
C LEU A 13 3.41 7.43 -3.36
N GLY A 14 2.46 7.59 -2.46
CA GLY A 14 1.03 7.55 -2.75
C GLY A 14 0.47 6.14 -2.90
N ALA A 15 1.12 5.28 -3.69
CA ALA A 15 0.70 3.88 -3.91
C ALA A 15 1.87 2.96 -4.23
N ALA A 16 1.71 1.66 -3.94
CA ALA A 16 2.68 0.62 -4.25
C ALA A 16 2.03 -0.77 -4.37
N ASP A 17 2.64 -1.66 -5.15
CA ASP A 17 2.32 -3.09 -5.17
C ASP A 17 2.87 -3.78 -3.90
N LEU A 18 2.06 -4.65 -3.30
CA LEU A 18 2.39 -5.34 -2.05
C LEU A 18 3.64 -6.23 -2.13
N ARG A 19 4.02 -6.73 -3.32
CA ARG A 19 5.27 -7.50 -3.49
C ARG A 19 6.48 -6.59 -3.33
N GLU A 20 6.44 -5.39 -3.87
CA GLU A 20 7.52 -4.40 -3.72
C GLU A 20 7.64 -3.92 -2.28
N VAL A 21 6.50 -3.68 -1.61
CA VAL A 21 6.47 -3.38 -0.16
C VAL A 21 7.13 -4.53 0.62
N ASN A 22 6.75 -5.77 0.34
CA ASN A 22 7.30 -6.94 1.03
C ASN A 22 8.82 -7.10 0.79
N LYS A 23 9.28 -6.84 -0.44
CA LYS A 23 10.69 -6.88 -0.82
C LYS A 23 11.50 -5.78 -0.14
N LEU A 24 10.96 -4.56 -0.05
CA LEU A 24 11.61 -3.42 0.55
C LEU A 24 11.83 -3.60 2.06
N PHE A 25 10.78 -4.01 2.77
CA PHE A 25 10.83 -4.11 4.22
C PHE A 25 11.46 -5.42 4.72
N GLY A 26 11.36 -6.51 3.95
CA GLY A 26 12.01 -7.78 4.27
C GLY A 26 11.49 -8.48 5.54
N TRP A 27 10.33 -8.06 6.07
CA TRP A 27 9.77 -8.60 7.32
C TRP A 27 9.00 -9.92 7.18
N GLY A 28 8.92 -10.45 5.96
CA GLY A 28 8.10 -11.60 5.63
C GLY A 28 6.65 -11.21 5.31
N ASN A 29 6.06 -11.99 4.40
CA ASN A 29 4.79 -11.68 3.76
C ASN A 29 3.64 -11.50 4.78
N GLU A 30 3.59 -12.34 5.81
CA GLU A 30 2.53 -12.29 6.81
C GLU A 30 2.55 -10.99 7.65
N VAL A 31 3.75 -10.53 8.04
CA VAL A 31 3.91 -9.31 8.84
C VAL A 31 3.52 -8.08 8.01
N VAL A 32 3.94 -8.04 6.75
CA VAL A 32 3.60 -6.95 5.82
C VAL A 32 2.09 -6.92 5.57
N LYS A 33 1.47 -8.07 5.24
CA LYS A 33 0.02 -8.16 5.03
C LYS A 33 -0.78 -7.76 6.27
N LYS A 34 -0.42 -8.25 7.46
CA LYS A 34 -1.07 -7.85 8.71
C LYS A 34 -0.96 -6.34 8.96
N THR A 35 0.19 -5.75 8.68
CA THR A 35 0.41 -4.31 8.86
C THR A 35 -0.42 -3.48 7.89
N VAL A 36 -0.44 -3.86 6.61
CA VAL A 36 -1.20 -3.18 5.57
C VAL A 36 -2.71 -3.33 5.80
N ASN A 37 -3.19 -4.53 6.14
CA ASN A 37 -4.61 -4.76 6.48
C ASN A 37 -5.06 -3.86 7.64
N ARG A 38 -4.26 -3.77 8.71
CA ARG A 38 -4.58 -2.89 9.83
C ARG A 38 -4.56 -1.41 9.45
N LEU A 39 -3.70 -0.99 8.51
CA LEU A 39 -3.72 0.37 7.96
C LEU A 39 -4.99 0.63 7.11
N MET A 40 -5.47 -0.37 6.38
CA MET A 40 -6.72 -0.29 5.62
C MET A 40 -7.95 -0.24 6.54
N GLU A 41 -8.01 -1.08 7.57
CA GLU A 41 -9.06 -1.07 8.61
C GLU A 41 -9.14 0.28 9.31
N ASN A 42 -8.00 0.95 9.52
CA ASN A 42 -7.91 2.29 10.10
C ASN A 42 -8.17 3.42 9.08
N GLY A 43 -8.57 3.09 7.84
CA GLY A 43 -8.86 4.04 6.77
C GLY A 43 -7.65 4.84 6.28
N LYS A 44 -6.42 4.39 6.58
CA LYS A 44 -5.19 5.06 6.14
C LYS A 44 -4.79 4.66 4.73
N LEU A 45 -5.04 3.40 4.38
CA LEU A 45 -4.80 2.84 3.06
C LEU A 45 -6.09 2.31 2.46
N VAL A 46 -6.11 2.17 1.14
CA VAL A 46 -7.20 1.57 0.36
C VAL A 46 -6.61 0.67 -0.72
N MET A 47 -7.40 -0.30 -1.17
CA MET A 47 -7.07 -1.04 -2.39
C MET A 47 -7.04 -0.09 -3.58
N ALA A 48 -6.08 -0.31 -4.47
CA ALA A 48 -5.89 0.47 -5.67
C ALA A 48 -5.71 -0.46 -6.88
N GLU A 49 -5.73 0.12 -8.07
CA GLU A 49 -5.36 -0.53 -9.32
C GLU A 49 -4.33 0.34 -10.04
N HIS A 50 -3.42 -0.30 -10.77
CA HIS A 50 -2.47 0.39 -11.62
C HIS A 50 -2.89 0.25 -13.09
N PRO A 51 -2.86 1.32 -13.90
CA PRO A 51 -3.50 1.33 -15.22
C PRO A 51 -2.79 0.43 -16.23
N LYS A 52 -1.55 0.02 -15.94
CA LYS A 52 -0.67 -0.71 -16.87
C LYS A 52 -0.07 -1.98 -16.27
N GLU A 53 -0.16 -2.18 -14.96
CA GLU A 53 0.53 -3.27 -14.28
C GLU A 53 -0.46 -4.05 -13.42
N SER A 54 -0.42 -5.36 -13.52
CA SER A 54 -1.19 -6.25 -12.66
C SER A 54 -0.50 -6.43 -11.31
N GLY A 55 -1.29 -6.54 -10.25
CA GLY A 55 -0.73 -6.62 -8.91
C GLY A 55 -1.75 -6.39 -7.81
N GLU A 56 -1.30 -6.59 -6.57
CA GLU A 56 -2.08 -6.26 -5.37
C GLU A 56 -1.66 -4.87 -4.93
N TRP A 57 -2.30 -3.86 -5.51
CA TRP A 57 -1.95 -2.46 -5.29
C TRP A 57 -2.69 -1.87 -4.10
N VAL A 58 -1.96 -1.09 -3.31
CA VAL A 58 -2.46 -0.39 -2.13
C VAL A 58 -2.01 1.07 -2.21
N GLY A 59 -2.86 2.00 -1.81
CA GLY A 59 -2.54 3.43 -1.81
C GLY A 59 -3.17 4.21 -0.66
N ILE A 60 -2.80 5.47 -0.50
CA ILE A 60 -3.33 6.35 0.55
C ILE A 60 -4.80 6.73 0.25
N GLY A 61 -5.68 6.51 1.23
CA GLY A 61 -7.13 6.68 1.03
C GLY A 61 -7.58 8.13 0.73
N SER A 62 -6.82 9.12 1.18
CA SER A 62 -7.09 10.55 0.91
C SER A 62 -6.69 10.99 -0.49
N THR A 63 -5.83 10.22 -1.15
CA THR A 63 -5.40 10.48 -2.51
C THR A 63 -6.01 9.39 -3.35
N ILE A 64 -7.29 9.57 -3.70
CA ILE A 64 -7.88 8.90 -4.85
C ILE A 64 -7.05 9.38 -6.06
N VAL A 65 -5.89 8.77 -6.28
CA VAL A 65 -5.11 8.99 -7.49
C VAL A 65 -5.85 8.21 -8.56
N TYR A 66 -6.53 8.98 -9.40
CA TYR A 66 -7.10 8.58 -10.67
C TYR A 66 -6.09 7.72 -11.45
N TYR A 67 -6.26 6.41 -11.41
CA TYR A 67 -5.48 5.46 -12.21
C TYR A 67 -6.38 4.52 -13.02
N GLY A 68 -7.62 4.94 -13.33
CA GLY A 68 -8.57 4.05 -14.01
C GLY A 68 -9.88 4.65 -14.54
N ARG A 69 -9.93 5.95 -14.90
CA ARG A 69 -11.00 6.42 -15.80
C ARG A 69 -10.47 7.39 -16.84
N LYS A 70 -10.13 6.85 -18.00
CA LYS A 70 -10.60 7.33 -19.29
C LYS A 70 -10.70 6.17 -20.27
#